data_AF-A0A2M7VJ73-F1
#
_entry.id   AF-A0A2M7VJ73-F1
#
_cell.length_a   1.000
_cell.length_b   1.000
_cell.length_c   1.000
_cell.angle_alpha   90.00
_cell.angle_beta   90.00
_cell.angle_gamma   90.00
#
_symmetry.space_group_name_H-M   'P 1'
#
loop_
_entity.id
_entity.type
_entity.pdbx_description
1 polymer ?
#
loop_
_entity_poly.entity_id
_entity_poly.type
_entity_poly.pdbx_seq_one_letter_code
_entity_poly.pdbx_strand_id
1 'polypeptide(L)'
;MDLINLGVIPRKTYNLGEIKIPDEYFADFARGFFDGDGTVYIYNVNNTPQIKVGFVCASAQFINHFNKQLCKFLGVKEKSVHLIKAHGIKANSYSIDFYISDCEKFYNFIYGNNPELYLERKLKVFEDWQNIKRRHYIKKDYPSKIGWHLNENLIRDGFPVYFPIYVANP
;
A
#
# COMPACT_ATOMS: atom_id res chain seq x y z
N MET A 1 23.10 -20.26 24.24
CA MET A 1 22.90 -18.84 24.54
C MET A 1 21.44 -18.52 24.23
N ASP A 2 20.69 -18.04 25.21
CA ASP A 2 19.23 -17.88 25.12
C ASP A 2 18.88 -16.46 24.65
N LEU A 3 18.18 -16.35 23.52
CA LEU A 3 17.79 -15.08 22.89
C LEU A 3 16.96 -14.18 23.83
N ILE A 4 16.30 -14.79 24.81
CA ILE A 4 15.50 -14.11 25.83
C ILE A 4 16.36 -13.19 26.70
N ASN A 5 17.58 -13.61 27.04
CA ASN A 5 18.51 -12.83 27.85
C ASN A 5 19.15 -11.65 27.10
N LEU A 6 18.97 -11.61 25.77
CA LEU A 6 19.34 -10.47 24.91
C LEU A 6 18.16 -9.53 24.65
N GLY A 7 17.03 -9.69 25.36
CA GLY A 7 15.85 -8.84 25.21
C GLY A 7 14.96 -9.20 24.01
N VAL A 8 15.16 -10.38 23.41
CA VAL A 8 14.27 -10.89 22.36
C VAL A 8 13.12 -11.65 23.02
N ILE A 9 12.04 -10.92 23.30
CA ILE A 9 10.83 -11.46 23.92
C ILE A 9 10.05 -12.30 22.90
N PRO A 10 9.61 -13.53 23.25
CA PRO A 10 8.68 -14.31 22.44
C PRO A 10 7.36 -13.53 22.22
N ARG A 11 6.80 -13.57 21.00
CA ARG A 11 5.60 -12.81 20.56
C ARG A 11 5.79 -11.29 20.37
N LYS A 12 7.02 -10.82 20.07
CA LYS A 12 7.28 -9.43 19.62
C LYS A 12 6.29 -8.94 18.54
N THR A 13 5.86 -9.83 17.65
CA THR A 13 4.94 -9.53 16.55
C THR A 13 3.57 -9.01 16.98
N TYR A 14 3.13 -9.22 18.23
CA TYR A 14 1.81 -8.79 18.72
C TYR A 14 1.84 -7.53 19.60
N ASN A 15 3.03 -7.06 20.03
CA ASN A 15 3.19 -5.92 20.94
C ASN A 15 4.07 -4.80 20.33
N LEU A 16 4.03 -4.63 19.01
CA LEU A 16 4.60 -3.46 18.34
C LEU A 16 3.60 -2.30 18.51
N GLY A 17 3.84 -1.49 19.54
CA GLY A 17 3.10 -0.27 19.82
C GLY A 17 3.40 0.86 18.82
N GLU A 18 3.27 2.10 19.28
CA GLU A 18 3.55 3.29 18.48
C GLU A 18 5.01 3.34 18.01
N ILE A 19 5.24 3.70 16.74
CA ILE A 19 6.58 3.90 16.19
C ILE A 19 7.08 5.26 16.68
N LYS A 20 7.98 5.24 17.66
CA LYS A 20 8.60 6.43 18.27
C LYS A 20 10.00 6.66 17.72
N ILE A 21 10.09 6.88 16.42
CA ILE A 21 11.34 7.12 15.71
C ILE A 21 11.37 8.60 15.33
N PRO A 22 12.46 9.34 15.59
CA PRO A 22 12.59 10.71 15.12
C PRO A 22 12.36 10.80 13.60
N ASP A 23 11.68 11.86 13.15
CA ASP A 23 11.26 12.02 11.75
C ASP A 23 12.43 11.88 10.76
N GLU A 24 13.63 12.33 11.14
CA GLU A 24 14.86 12.23 10.35
C GLU A 24 15.33 10.79 10.06
N TYR A 25 15.00 9.83 10.92
CA TYR A 25 15.36 8.40 10.73
C TYR A 25 14.20 7.57 10.17
N PHE A 26 13.03 8.17 9.95
CA PHE A 26 11.86 7.41 9.50
C PHE A 26 12.04 6.81 8.10
N ALA A 27 12.77 7.50 7.21
CA ALA A 27 13.09 6.97 5.88
C ALA A 27 13.91 5.67 5.96
N ASP A 28 14.95 5.66 6.79
CA ASP A 28 15.80 4.46 7.00
C ASP A 28 15.02 3.32 7.66
N PHE A 29 14.16 3.63 8.63
CA PHE A 29 13.27 2.66 9.22
C PHE A 29 12.29 2.05 8.20
N ALA A 30 11.63 2.90 7.41
CA ALA A 30 10.69 2.46 6.38
C ALA A 30 11.40 1.61 5.32
N ARG A 31 12.62 1.97 4.93
CA ARG A 31 13.48 1.16 4.06
C ARG A 31 13.82 -0.19 4.67
N GLY A 32 14.23 -0.23 5.94
CA GLY A 32 14.55 -1.47 6.64
C GLY A 32 13.36 -2.43 6.74
N PHE A 33 12.18 -1.92 7.11
CA PHE A 33 10.96 -2.72 7.13
C PHE A 33 10.56 -3.17 5.71
N PHE A 34 10.64 -2.27 4.73
CA PHE A 34 10.40 -2.61 3.34
C PHE A 34 11.34 -3.69 2.86
N ASP A 35 12.64 -3.64 3.16
CA ASP A 35 13.63 -4.62 2.73
C ASP A 35 13.43 -5.99 3.39
N GLY A 36 13.05 -6.02 4.67
CA GLY A 36 12.70 -7.24 5.39
C GLY A 36 11.41 -7.90 4.88
N ASP A 37 10.29 -7.21 5.01
CA ASP A 37 8.94 -7.79 4.88
C ASP A 37 8.11 -7.18 3.73
N GLY A 38 8.62 -6.13 3.09
CA GLY A 38 7.97 -5.50 1.94
C GLY A 38 8.09 -6.29 0.65
N THR A 39 7.25 -5.96 -0.30
CA THR A 39 7.22 -6.51 -1.66
C THR A 39 7.17 -5.37 -2.66
N VAL A 40 7.81 -5.58 -3.81
CA VAL A 40 7.69 -4.69 -4.96
C VAL A 40 7.75 -5.52 -6.23
N TYR A 41 6.85 -5.23 -7.17
CA TYR A 41 6.85 -5.88 -8.47
C TYR A 41 6.11 -5.04 -9.50
N ILE A 42 6.47 -5.26 -10.77
CA ILE A 42 5.78 -4.69 -11.93
C ILE A 42 4.87 -5.78 -12.49
N TYR A 43 3.63 -5.42 -12.80
CA TYR A 43 2.61 -6.30 -13.37
C TYR A 43 1.84 -5.56 -14.46
N ASN A 44 1.12 -6.29 -15.31
CA ASN A 44 0.34 -5.69 -16.39
C ASN A 44 -1.16 -5.71 -16.07
N VAL A 45 -1.82 -4.58 -16.28
CA VAL A 45 -3.29 -4.46 -16.31
C VAL A 45 -3.68 -4.00 -17.70
N ASN A 46 -4.42 -4.82 -18.46
CA ASN A 46 -4.84 -4.51 -19.83
C ASN A 46 -3.67 -4.04 -20.71
N ASN A 47 -2.58 -4.82 -20.74
CA ASN A 47 -1.33 -4.51 -21.46
C ASN A 47 -0.68 -3.16 -21.07
N THR A 48 -1.00 -2.66 -19.89
CA THR A 48 -0.39 -1.45 -19.33
C THR A 48 0.38 -1.81 -18.07
N PRO A 49 1.71 -1.57 -18.04
CA PRO A 49 2.51 -1.88 -16.87
C PRO A 49 2.11 -1.00 -15.69
N GLN A 50 2.07 -1.61 -14.51
CA GLN A 50 1.83 -0.99 -13.22
C GLN A 50 2.85 -1.49 -12.22
N ILE A 51 3.24 -0.65 -11.27
CA ILE A 51 4.05 -1.05 -10.12
C ILE A 51 3.18 -1.09 -8.87
N LYS A 52 3.47 -2.06 -8.01
CA LYS A 52 2.87 -2.18 -6.68
C LYS A 52 3.96 -2.38 -5.65
N VAL A 53 3.83 -1.67 -4.53
CA VAL A 53 4.57 -1.90 -3.29
C VAL A 53 3.58 -2.39 -2.23
N GLY A 54 3.91 -3.47 -1.55
CA GLY A 54 3.07 -4.04 -0.50
C GLY A 54 3.85 -4.25 0.79
N PHE A 55 3.21 -4.04 1.92
CA PHE A 55 3.72 -4.39 3.25
C PHE A 55 2.78 -5.40 3.90
N VAL A 56 3.34 -6.37 4.62
CA VAL A 56 2.57 -7.36 5.38
C VAL A 56 3.08 -7.40 6.81
N CYS A 57 2.19 -7.42 7.80
CA CYS A 57 2.53 -7.56 9.21
C CYS A 57 1.44 -8.35 9.95
N ALA A 58 1.80 -9.14 10.97
CA ALA A 58 0.81 -9.83 11.79
C ALA A 58 0.16 -8.93 12.87
N SER A 59 0.74 -7.75 13.18
CA SER A 59 0.12 -6.77 14.07
C SER A 59 -0.70 -5.74 13.30
N ALA A 60 -2.01 -5.77 13.54
CA ALA A 60 -2.93 -4.74 13.05
C ALA A 60 -2.55 -3.35 13.57
N GLN A 61 -2.15 -3.26 14.85
CA GLN A 61 -1.80 -1.98 15.47
C GLN A 61 -0.58 -1.37 14.79
N PHE A 62 0.47 -2.16 14.57
CA PHE A 62 1.69 -1.69 13.95
C PHE A 62 1.47 -1.24 12.52
N ILE A 63 0.80 -2.07 11.69
CA ILE A 63 0.59 -1.72 10.28
C ILE A 63 -0.26 -0.46 10.12
N ASN A 64 -1.22 -0.22 11.03
CA ASN A 64 -2.01 1.02 11.04
C ASN A 64 -1.14 2.25 11.38
N HIS A 65 -0.31 2.18 12.42
CA HIS A 65 0.60 3.28 12.76
C HIS A 65 1.62 3.54 11.65
N PHE A 66 2.20 2.48 11.09
CA PHE A 66 3.14 2.58 9.98
C PHE A 66 2.48 3.23 8.76
N ASN A 67 1.28 2.76 8.37
CA ASN A 67 0.50 3.33 7.28
C ASN A 67 0.26 4.83 7.46
N LYS A 68 -0.22 5.23 8.65
CA LYS A 68 -0.49 6.63 8.98
C LYS A 68 0.77 7.50 8.88
N GLN A 69 1.87 7.07 9.50
CA GLN A 69 3.12 7.84 9.48
C GLN A 69 3.72 7.88 8.07
N LEU A 70 3.80 6.75 7.37
CA LEU A 70 4.33 6.70 6.01
C LEU A 70 3.51 7.58 5.07
N CYS A 71 2.18 7.47 5.08
CA CYS A 71 1.33 8.30 4.23
C CYS A 71 1.46 9.80 4.53
N LYS A 72 1.71 10.20 5.79
CA LYS A 72 2.05 11.58 6.17
C LYS A 72 3.34 12.03 5.47
N PHE A 73 4.43 11.27 5.56
CA PHE A 73 5.70 11.62 4.90
C PHE A 73 5.60 11.64 3.38
N LEU A 74 4.83 10.74 2.78
CA LEU A 74 4.64 10.69 1.33
C LEU A 74 3.66 11.77 0.82
N GLY A 75 2.93 12.46 1.70
CA GLY A 75 1.87 13.38 1.31
C GLY A 75 0.78 12.69 0.48
N VAL A 76 0.31 11.53 0.94
CA VAL A 76 -0.76 10.74 0.28
C VAL A 76 -1.84 10.37 1.30
N LYS A 77 -3.03 9.99 0.81
CA LYS A 77 -4.07 9.44 1.68
C LYS A 77 -3.64 8.10 2.25
N GLU A 78 -4.00 7.86 3.52
CA GLU A 78 -3.84 6.59 4.21
C GLU A 78 -4.42 5.44 3.39
N LYS A 79 -3.73 4.30 3.37
CA LYS A 79 -4.18 3.11 2.64
C LYS A 79 -5.16 2.30 3.46
N SER A 80 -6.05 1.57 2.77
CA SER A 80 -6.88 0.58 3.44
C SER A 80 -6.01 -0.57 3.94
N VAL A 81 -6.22 -0.96 5.20
CA VAL A 81 -5.58 -2.15 5.78
C VAL A 81 -6.45 -3.36 5.47
N HIS A 82 -5.88 -4.35 4.79
CA HIS A 82 -6.57 -5.57 4.39
C HIS A 82 -6.18 -6.74 5.27
N LEU A 83 -7.17 -7.51 5.75
CA LEU A 83 -6.93 -8.76 6.46
C LEU A 83 -6.63 -9.88 5.44
N ILE A 84 -5.46 -10.48 5.57
CA ILE A 84 -5.04 -11.68 4.83
C ILE A 84 -5.29 -12.89 5.73
N LYS A 85 -6.12 -13.82 5.26
CA LYS A 85 -6.32 -15.14 5.86
C LYS A 85 -5.65 -16.18 4.97
N ALA A 86 -4.55 -16.77 5.44
CA ALA A 86 -3.95 -17.90 4.74
C ALA A 86 -4.76 -19.17 5.02
N HIS A 87 -5.10 -19.92 3.97
CA HIS A 87 -5.80 -21.20 4.11
C HIS A 87 -5.01 -22.13 5.05
N GLY A 88 -5.64 -22.58 6.13
CA GLY A 88 -5.05 -23.51 7.10
C GLY A 88 -4.17 -22.88 8.19
N ILE A 89 -3.92 -21.57 8.17
CA ILE A 89 -3.12 -20.89 9.21
C ILE A 89 -4.05 -20.07 10.11
N LYS A 90 -4.01 -20.31 11.43
CA LYS A 90 -4.81 -19.57 12.43
C LYS A 90 -4.33 -18.14 12.69
N ALA A 91 -3.21 -17.72 12.10
CA ALA A 91 -2.61 -16.41 12.32
C ALA A 91 -3.11 -15.40 11.28
N ASN A 92 -3.68 -14.30 11.78
CA ASN A 92 -4.05 -13.16 10.95
C ASN A 92 -2.81 -12.42 10.47
N SER A 93 -2.82 -11.98 9.22
CA SER A 93 -1.85 -11.02 8.68
C SER A 93 -2.60 -9.84 8.07
N TYR A 94 -1.96 -8.68 8.05
CA TYR A 94 -2.55 -7.44 7.59
C TYR A 94 -1.64 -6.83 6.53
N SER A 95 -2.23 -6.31 5.46
CA SER A 95 -1.47 -5.66 4.39
C SER A 95 -1.95 -4.27 4.05
N ILE A 96 -1.02 -3.46 3.56
CA ILE A 96 -1.28 -2.19 2.89
C ILE A 96 -0.53 -2.19 1.57
N ASP A 97 -1.14 -1.59 0.56
CA ASP A 97 -0.62 -1.58 -0.80
C ASP A 97 -0.58 -0.15 -1.36
N PHE A 98 0.51 0.16 -2.04
CA PHE A 98 0.76 1.41 -2.75
C PHE A 98 0.88 1.09 -4.24
N TYR A 99 0.42 2.01 -5.08
CA TYR A 99 0.34 1.81 -6.53
C TYR A 99 0.91 3.01 -7.28
N ILE A 100 1.59 2.74 -8.40
CA ILE A 100 1.98 3.74 -9.41
C ILE A 100 2.62 4.99 -8.77
N SER A 101 1.91 6.13 -8.71
CA SER A 101 2.43 7.40 -8.19
C SER A 101 2.85 7.31 -6.72
N ASP A 102 2.16 6.49 -5.94
CA ASP A 102 2.49 6.30 -4.54
C ASP A 102 3.77 5.48 -4.37
N CYS A 103 4.05 4.56 -5.30
CA CYS A 103 5.32 3.83 -5.34
C CYS A 103 6.48 4.74 -5.74
N GLU A 104 6.26 5.69 -6.65
CA GLU A 104 7.28 6.68 -7.05
C GLU A 104 7.63 7.61 -5.88
N LYS A 105 6.62 8.08 -5.14
CA LYS A 105 6.83 8.85 -3.91
C LYS A 105 7.56 8.03 -2.85
N PHE A 106 7.17 6.77 -2.67
CA PHE A 106 7.82 5.87 -1.73
C PHE A 106 9.30 5.65 -2.09
N TYR A 107 9.59 5.34 -3.36
CA TYR A 107 10.94 5.20 -3.89
C TYR A 107 11.82 6.42 -3.58
N ASN A 108 11.34 7.62 -3.93
CA ASN A 108 12.08 8.86 -3.66
C ASN A 108 12.28 9.09 -2.15
N PHE A 109 11.31 8.69 -1.33
CA PHE A 109 11.41 8.84 0.12
C PHE A 109 12.48 7.94 0.74
N ILE A 110 12.56 6.66 0.32
CA ILE A 110 13.48 5.70 0.95
C ILE A 110 14.86 5.61 0.28
N TYR A 111 15.00 6.06 -0.97
CA TYR A 111 16.27 6.03 -1.72
C TYR A 111 16.82 7.41 -2.09
N GLY A 112 16.04 8.48 -1.93
CA GLY A 112 16.43 9.83 -2.38
C GLY A 112 17.60 10.45 -1.62
N ASN A 113 17.93 9.92 -0.43
CA ASN A 113 19.11 10.30 0.34
C ASN A 113 20.36 9.48 0.00
N ASN A 114 20.31 8.62 -1.03
CA ASN A 114 21.38 7.71 -1.44
C ASN A 114 21.88 6.83 -0.27
N PRO A 115 21.04 5.95 0.29
CA PRO A 115 21.41 5.14 1.43
C PRO A 115 22.49 4.12 1.07
N GLU A 116 23.39 3.84 2.01
CA GLU A 116 24.45 2.84 1.81
C GLU A 116 23.96 1.39 1.95
N LEU A 117 22.91 1.18 2.75
CA LEU A 117 22.33 -0.14 3.02
C LEU A 117 21.00 -0.28 2.31
N TYR A 118 20.81 -1.30 1.49
CA TYR A 118 19.52 -1.65 0.92
C TYR A 118 19.58 -3.03 0.24
N LEU A 119 18.42 -3.59 -0.12
CA LEU A 119 18.37 -4.75 -0.99
C LEU A 119 18.33 -4.36 -2.46
N GLU A 120 19.44 -4.57 -3.17
CA GLU A 120 19.58 -4.29 -4.61
C GLU A 120 18.43 -4.84 -5.44
N ARG A 121 17.98 -6.06 -5.15
CA ARG A 121 16.86 -6.70 -5.86
C ARG A 121 15.56 -5.89 -5.83
N LYS A 122 15.32 -5.10 -4.77
CA LYS A 122 14.12 -4.28 -4.62
C LYS A 122 14.32 -2.91 -5.27
N LEU A 123 15.51 -2.32 -5.11
CA LEU A 123 15.89 -1.09 -5.81
C LEU A 123 15.73 -1.27 -7.33
N LYS A 124 16.27 -2.35 -7.88
CA LYS A 124 16.23 -2.64 -9.32
C LYS A 124 14.81 -2.61 -9.90
N VAL A 125 13.80 -3.06 -9.16
CA VAL A 125 12.40 -3.03 -9.66
C VAL A 125 11.90 -1.58 -9.84
N PHE A 126 12.30 -0.66 -8.96
CA PHE A 126 11.97 0.75 -9.12
C PHE A 126 12.73 1.37 -10.29
N GLU A 127 14.00 1.03 -10.47
CA GLU A 127 14.79 1.51 -11.60
C GLU A 127 14.21 1.00 -12.94
N ASP A 128 13.86 -0.28 -13.00
CA ASP A 128 13.16 -0.88 -14.14
C ASP A 128 11.84 -0.14 -14.40
N TRP A 129 11.09 0.22 -13.35
CA TRP A 129 9.86 1.01 -13.47
C TRP A 129 10.09 2.42 -14.03
N GLN A 130 11.13 3.13 -13.58
CA GLN A 130 11.47 4.47 -14.09
C GLN A 130 11.84 4.44 -15.59
N ASN A 131 12.43 3.34 -16.05
CA ASN A 131 12.86 3.16 -17.44
C ASN A 131 11.72 2.75 -18.39
N ILE A 132 10.54 2.39 -17.87
CA ILE A 132 9.40 2.02 -18.71
C ILE A 132 8.84 3.27 -19.41
N LYS A 133 8.79 3.22 -20.75
CA LYS A 133 8.07 4.19 -21.56
C LYS A 133 6.56 4.06 -21.31
N ARG A 134 6.02 4.91 -20.45
CA ARG A 134 4.59 4.99 -20.21
C ARG A 134 3.92 5.72 -21.37
N ARG A 135 2.85 5.15 -21.93
CA ARG A 135 1.94 5.94 -22.77
C ARG A 135 1.44 7.10 -21.91
N HIS A 136 1.57 8.32 -22.41
CA HIS A 136 1.06 9.50 -21.72
C HIS A 136 -0.45 9.34 -21.51
N TYR A 137 -0.86 8.97 -20.30
CA TYR A 137 -2.26 8.83 -19.94
C TYR A 137 -2.75 10.18 -19.44
N ILE A 138 -3.48 10.88 -20.29
CA ILE A 138 -4.29 12.02 -19.85
C ILE A 138 -5.47 11.42 -19.11
N LYS A 139 -5.54 11.64 -17.79
CA LYS A 139 -6.74 11.34 -17.01
C LYS A 139 -7.85 12.23 -17.56
N LYS A 140 -8.67 11.69 -18.47
CA LYS A 140 -9.94 12.30 -18.83
C LYS A 140 -10.75 12.38 -17.53
N ASP A 141 -11.31 13.54 -17.24
CA ASP A 141 -12.25 13.77 -16.14
C ASP A 141 -13.57 13.04 -16.42
N TYR A 142 -13.49 11.70 -16.48
CA TYR A 142 -14.68 10.88 -16.37
C TYR A 142 -15.19 11.06 -14.94
N PRO A 143 -16.43 11.54 -14.75
CA PRO A 143 -17.00 11.63 -13.43
C PRO A 143 -16.93 10.25 -12.77
N SER A 144 -16.26 10.18 -11.62
CA SER A 144 -16.00 8.93 -10.91
C SER A 144 -17.30 8.24 -10.54
N LYS A 145 -17.82 7.30 -11.36
CA LYS A 145 -19.10 6.59 -11.17
C LYS A 145 -20.18 7.48 -10.49
N ILE A 146 -20.37 8.71 -10.97
CA ILE A 146 -21.45 9.61 -10.50
C ILE A 146 -22.82 9.14 -11.03
N GLY A 147 -22.87 8.10 -11.88
CA GLY A 147 -24.10 7.57 -12.47
C GLY A 147 -24.82 6.45 -11.71
N TRP A 148 -24.57 6.25 -10.41
CA TRP A 148 -25.34 5.31 -9.59
C TRP A 148 -26.10 6.07 -8.50
N HIS A 149 -27.26 6.60 -8.85
CA HIS A 149 -28.22 7.12 -7.86
C HIS A 149 -29.15 6.00 -7.40
N LEU A 150 -29.44 5.96 -6.09
CA LEU A 150 -30.50 5.12 -5.53
C LEU A 150 -31.84 5.67 -6.04
N ASN A 151 -32.61 4.90 -6.79
CA ASN A 151 -33.97 5.31 -7.13
C ASN A 151 -34.90 4.89 -5.98
N GLU A 152 -35.23 5.82 -5.10
CA GLU A 152 -36.08 5.58 -3.92
C GLU A 152 -37.51 5.11 -4.27
N ASN A 153 -37.92 5.26 -5.54
CA ASN A 153 -39.28 4.94 -6.00
C ASN A 153 -39.44 3.54 -6.63
N LEU A 154 -38.40 2.69 -6.64
CA LEU A 154 -38.48 1.33 -7.19
C LEU A 154 -37.93 0.30 -6.19
N ILE A 155 -38.74 0.01 -5.17
CA ILE A 155 -38.57 -1.19 -4.34
C ILE A 155 -39.28 -2.34 -5.05
N ARG A 156 -38.52 -3.29 -5.59
CA ARG A 156 -39.06 -4.61 -5.96
C ARG A 156 -38.41 -5.64 -5.04
N ASP A 157 -39.24 -6.36 -4.29
CA ASP A 157 -38.86 -7.49 -3.43
C ASP A 157 -37.77 -7.18 -2.39
N GLY A 158 -37.72 -5.94 -1.87
CA GLY A 158 -36.93 -5.58 -0.69
C GLY A 158 -35.43 -5.39 -0.91
N PHE A 159 -34.92 -5.41 -2.15
CA PHE A 159 -33.53 -5.08 -2.46
C PHE A 159 -33.43 -3.86 -3.40
N PRO A 160 -32.50 -2.91 -3.13
CA PRO A 160 -32.32 -1.76 -4.00
C PRO A 160 -31.76 -2.18 -5.36
N VAL A 161 -32.43 -1.74 -6.44
CA VAL A 161 -32.00 -2.00 -7.82
C VAL A 161 -31.26 -0.78 -8.35
N TYR A 162 -30.05 -0.98 -8.86
CA TYR A 162 -29.19 0.06 -9.40
C TYR A 162 -29.19 0.01 -10.94
N PHE A 163 -29.35 1.14 -11.62
CA PHE A 163 -29.22 1.25 -13.08
C PHE A 163 -28.29 2.41 -13.50
N PRO A 164 -27.53 2.26 -14.60
CA PRO A 164 -26.72 3.34 -15.13
C PRO A 164 -27.61 4.38 -15.85
N ILE A 165 -27.44 5.64 -15.49
CA ILE A 165 -28.06 6.77 -16.20
C ILE A 165 -27.07 7.26 -17.26
N TYR A 166 -27.40 7.07 -18.53
CA TYR A 166 -26.69 7.73 -19.62
C TYR A 166 -27.32 9.10 -19.86
N VAL A 167 -26.71 10.15 -19.32
CA VAL A 167 -27.03 11.51 -19.75
C VAL A 167 -26.29 11.73 -21.06
N ALA A 168 -27.01 11.62 -22.19
CA ALA A 168 -26.50 12.10 -23.46
C ALA A 168 -26.35 13.62 -23.36
N ASN A 169 -25.12 14.12 -23.48
CA ASN A 169 -24.91 15.55 -23.67
C ASN A 169 -25.35 15.92 -25.11
N PRO A 170 -25.93 17.13 -25.29
CA PRO A 170 -26.52 17.58 -26.55
C PRO A 170 -25.51 17.71 -27.70
#